data_AF-A0A3R9MFN4-F1
#
_entry.id   AF-A0A3R9MFN4-F1
#
_cell.length_a   1.000
_cell.length_b   1.000
_cell.length_c   1.000
_cell.angle_alpha   90.00
_cell.angle_beta   90.00
_cell.angle_gamma   90.00
#
_symmetry.space_group_name_H-M   'P 1'
#
loop_
_entity.id
_entity.type
_entity.pdbx_description
1 polymer ?
#
loop_
_entity_poly.entity_id
_entity_poly.type
_entity_poly.pdbx_seq_one_letter_code
_entity_poly.pdbx_strand_id
1 'polypeptide(L)'
;MKREKGYQLIEVDISNALIHHTAIEVAVTVFLWLVDTLKKDKALDSLPVEIELIAAQYVNQYPCIGVYYLDPSVKDIGPLIEKLVNSYMNSASFIDFYKFAIANERAVDDFIRYLKE
;
A
#
# COMPACT_ATOMS: atom_id res chain seq x y z
N MET A 1 0.17 -23.30 -4.43
CA MET A 1 0.36 -22.92 -3.01
C MET A 1 1.35 -21.76 -2.96
N LYS A 2 0.88 -20.50 -2.91
CA LYS A 2 1.79 -19.39 -2.57
C LYS A 2 2.20 -19.61 -1.11
N ARG A 3 3.50 -19.60 -0.82
CA ARG A 3 3.99 -19.64 0.57
C ARG A 3 3.35 -18.46 1.31
N GLU A 4 2.82 -18.70 2.51
CA GLU A 4 2.40 -17.62 3.40
C GLU A 4 3.63 -16.77 3.70
N LYS A 5 3.65 -15.56 3.14
CA LYS A 5 4.69 -14.56 3.39
C LYS A 5 4.27 -13.78 4.64
N GLY A 6 5.20 -13.58 5.57
CA GLY A 6 4.98 -12.69 6.71
C GLY A 6 5.29 -11.26 6.30
N TYR A 7 4.29 -10.38 6.34
CA TYR A 7 4.47 -8.96 6.00
C TYR A 7 4.55 -8.12 7.27
N GLN A 8 5.44 -7.13 7.26
CA GLN A 8 5.27 -5.96 8.11
C GLN A 8 4.17 -5.08 7.51
N LEU A 9 3.20 -4.70 8.35
CA LEU A 9 2.12 -3.82 7.96
C LEU A 9 2.59 -2.38 8.11
N ILE A 10 2.42 -1.57 7.06
CA ILE A 10 2.64 -0.13 7.12
C ILE A 10 1.28 0.56 7.07
N GLU A 11 0.88 1.06 8.23
CA GLU A 11 -0.37 1.78 8.41
C GLU A 11 -0.13 3.27 8.16
N VAL A 12 -0.79 3.78 7.13
CA VAL A 12 -0.69 5.19 6.77
C VAL A 12 -1.73 5.95 7.58
N ASP A 13 -1.41 7.07 8.21
CA ASP A 13 -2.32 7.80 9.13
C ASP A 13 -3.70 8.17 8.52
N ILE A 14 -3.80 8.18 7.20
CA ILE A 14 -5.05 8.44 6.44
C ILE A 14 -6.03 7.24 6.53
N SER A 15 -5.52 6.06 6.91
CA SER A 15 -6.26 4.81 7.07
C SER A 15 -7.44 4.98 8.04
N ASN A 16 -7.25 5.63 9.19
CA ASN A 16 -8.33 5.84 10.15
C ASN A 16 -9.47 6.73 9.61
N ALA A 17 -9.17 7.69 8.74
CA ALA A 17 -10.17 8.58 8.15
C ALA A 17 -10.92 7.94 6.97
N LEU A 18 -10.25 7.08 6.18
CA LEU A 18 -10.80 6.49 4.96
C LEU A 18 -11.42 5.09 5.16
N ILE A 19 -10.95 4.32 6.14
CA ILE A 19 -11.42 2.95 6.43
C ILE A 19 -12.78 2.95 7.12
N HIS A 20 -13.22 4.09 7.69
CA HIS A 20 -14.59 4.27 8.17
C HIS A 20 -15.59 4.44 7.00
N HIS A 21 -15.79 3.33 6.30
CA HIS A 21 -16.96 2.88 5.52
C HIS A 21 -17.50 3.68 4.32
N THR A 22 -17.12 4.94 4.06
CA THR A 22 -17.69 5.70 2.92
C THR A 22 -16.75 5.95 1.74
N ALA A 23 -15.50 5.49 1.80
CA ALA A 23 -14.51 5.75 0.75
C ALA A 23 -13.50 4.61 0.57
N ILE A 24 -13.93 3.34 0.67
CA ILE A 24 -13.04 2.19 0.52
C ILE A 24 -12.38 2.15 -0.87
N GLU A 25 -13.12 2.56 -1.91
CA GLU A 25 -12.61 2.71 -3.27
C GLU A 25 -11.45 3.70 -3.32
N VAL A 26 -11.60 4.85 -2.66
CA VAL A 26 -10.56 5.88 -2.58
C VAL A 26 -9.37 5.35 -1.80
N ALA A 27 -9.60 4.68 -0.66
CA ALA A 27 -8.55 4.09 0.15
C ALA A 27 -7.71 3.10 -0.67
N VAL A 28 -8.36 2.11 -1.30
CA VAL A 28 -7.68 1.10 -2.14
C VAL A 28 -6.91 1.77 -3.28
N THR A 29 -7.50 2.77 -3.93
CA THR A 29 -6.84 3.51 -5.01
C THR A 29 -5.58 4.23 -4.52
N VAL A 30 -5.66 4.92 -3.38
CA VAL A 30 -4.51 5.59 -2.74
C VAL A 30 -3.43 4.58 -2.38
N PHE A 31 -3.79 3.45 -1.78
CA PHE A 31 -2.81 2.43 -1.41
C PHE A 31 -2.15 1.77 -2.63
N LEU A 32 -2.91 1.46 -3.68
CA LEU A 32 -2.35 0.95 -4.94
C LEU A 32 -1.37 1.95 -5.56
N TRP A 33 -1.74 3.23 -5.58
CA TRP A 33 -0.88 4.29 -6.10
C TRP A 33 0.40 4.45 -5.26
N LEU A 34 0.30 4.40 -3.93
CA LEU A 34 1.46 4.46 -3.03
C LEU A 34 2.39 3.26 -3.24
N VAL A 35 1.84 2.04 -3.37
CA VAL A 35 2.64 0.83 -3.64
C VAL A 35 3.36 0.96 -4.99
N ASP A 36 2.68 1.40 -6.04
CA ASP A 36 3.28 1.63 -7.35
C ASP A 36 4.39 2.71 -7.31
N THR A 37 4.16 3.78 -6.55
CA THR A 37 5.12 4.87 -6.37
C THR A 37 6.35 4.41 -5.59
N LEU A 38 6.16 3.70 -4.47
CA LEU A 38 7.25 3.12 -3.67
C LEU A 38 8.09 2.14 -4.50
N LYS A 39 7.46 1.28 -5.31
CA LYS A 39 8.16 0.34 -6.21
C LYS A 39 9.06 1.02 -7.24
N LYS A 40 8.84 2.31 -7.53
CA LYS A 40 9.62 3.12 -8.47
C LYS A 40 10.62 4.02 -7.77
N ASP A 41 10.66 4.03 -6.43
CA ASP A 41 11.53 4.91 -5.69
C ASP A 41 12.95 4.35 -5.58
N LYS A 42 13.91 5.16 -6.02
CA LYS A 42 15.34 4.79 -6.08
C LYS A 42 15.96 4.52 -4.71
N ALA A 43 15.39 5.05 -3.63
CA ALA A 43 15.85 4.75 -2.27
C ALA A 43 15.58 3.28 -1.90
N LEU A 44 14.67 2.60 -2.59
CA LEU A 44 14.26 1.23 -2.33
C LEU A 44 14.89 0.21 -3.31
N ASP A 45 15.43 0.65 -4.45
CA ASP A 45 16.01 -0.22 -5.52
C ASP A 45 17.05 -1.24 -5.01
N SER A 46 17.79 -0.89 -3.96
CA SER A 46 18.86 -1.74 -3.41
C SER A 46 18.46 -2.56 -2.18
N LEU A 47 17.22 -2.38 -1.69
CA LEU A 47 16.73 -3.09 -0.52
C LEU A 47 16.08 -4.41 -0.96
N PRO A 48 16.42 -5.54 -0.34
CA PRO A 48 15.85 -6.83 -0.71
C PRO A 48 14.48 -6.98 -0.04
N VAL A 49 13.51 -6.19 -0.50
CA VAL A 49 12.13 -6.16 -0.01
C VAL A 49 11.13 -6.20 -1.17
N GLU A 50 9.99 -6.82 -0.93
CA GLU A 50 8.83 -6.74 -1.80
C GLU A 50 7.75 -5.93 -1.12
N ILE A 51 7.19 -4.96 -1.84
CA ILE A 51 6.11 -4.11 -1.35
C ILE A 51 4.85 -4.48 -2.13
N GLU A 52 3.73 -4.66 -1.46
CA GLU A 52 2.45 -4.91 -2.11
C GLU A 52 1.27 -4.37 -1.31
N LEU A 53 0.13 -4.24 -1.99
CA LEU A 53 -1.12 -4.01 -1.30
C LEU A 53 -1.65 -5.35 -0.79
N ILE A 54 -1.92 -5.43 0.51
CA ILE A 54 -2.44 -6.62 1.18
C ILE A 54 -3.72 -6.30 1.94
N ALA A 55 -4.52 -7.32 2.18
CA ALA A 55 -5.63 -7.24 3.11
C ALA A 55 -5.10 -7.57 4.52
N ALA A 56 -5.12 -6.60 5.41
CA ALA A 56 -4.89 -6.82 6.83
C ALA A 56 -6.23 -7.05 7.54
N GLN A 57 -6.23 -7.82 8.62
CA GLN A 57 -7.43 -8.12 9.39
C GLN A 57 -7.15 -7.97 10.89
N TYR A 58 -7.82 -7.00 11.51
CA TYR A 58 -7.94 -6.91 12.97
C TYR A 58 -9.37 -7.28 13.39
N VAL A 59 -10.32 -6.38 13.14
CA VAL A 59 -11.77 -6.61 13.37
C VAL A 59 -12.49 -6.84 12.04
N ASN A 60 -12.24 -5.97 11.06
CA ASN A 60 -12.66 -6.10 9.67
C ASN A 60 -11.42 -6.18 8.76
N GLN A 61 -11.58 -6.71 7.54
CA GLN A 61 -10.53 -6.62 6.53
C GLN A 61 -10.38 -5.18 6.03
N TYR A 62 -9.14 -4.73 5.82
CA TYR A 62 -8.83 -3.40 5.29
C TYR A 62 -7.55 -3.42 4.43
N PRO A 63 -7.43 -2.51 3.45
CA PRO A 63 -6.22 -2.39 2.64
C PRO A 63 -5.06 -1.84 3.46
N CYS A 64 -3.88 -2.43 3.32
CA CYS A 64 -2.65 -1.99 3.96
C CYS A 64 -1.45 -2.20 3.03
N ILE A 65 -0.37 -1.44 3.22
CA ILE A 65 0.90 -1.68 2.52
C ILE A 65 1.63 -2.79 3.28
N GLY A 66 1.84 -3.93 2.62
CA GLY A 66 2.65 -5.02 3.11
C GLY A 66 4.09 -4.89 2.64
N VAL A 67 5.04 -5.03 3.57
CA VAL A 67 6.47 -5.12 3.27
C VAL A 67 6.96 -6.52 3.63
N TYR A 68 7.41 -7.26 2.63
CA TYR A 68 8.00 -8.59 2.79
C TYR A 68 9.53 -8.50 2.65
N TYR A 69 10.23 -8.97 3.67
CA TYR A 69 11.70 -9.01 3.68
C TYR A 69 12.19 -10.27 2.94
N LEU A 70 12.91 -10.08 1.84
CA LEU A 70 13.54 -11.19 1.10
C LEU A 70 14.78 -11.72 1.84
N ASP A 71 15.41 -10.87 2.64
CA ASP A 71 16.55 -11.19 3.49
C ASP A 71 16.22 -10.85 4.95
N PRO A 72 16.24 -11.82 5.88
CA PRO A 72 15.91 -11.60 7.29
C PRO A 72 16.96 -10.76 8.04
N SER A 73 18.13 -10.49 7.45
CA SER A 73 19.19 -9.63 8.03
C SER A 73 18.95 -8.14 7.80
N VAL A 74 17.96 -7.77 6.99
CA VAL A 74 17.61 -6.38 6.71
C VAL A 74 17.12 -5.72 7.99
N LYS A 75 17.66 -4.53 8.27
CA LYS A 75 17.18 -3.69 9.37
C LYS A 75 15.74 -3.26 9.09
N ASP A 76 14.94 -3.08 10.15
CA ASP A 76 13.57 -2.56 10.03
C ASP A 76 13.54 -1.30 9.14
N ILE A 77 12.84 -1.41 8.01
CA ILE A 77 12.68 -0.32 7.05
C ILE A 77 11.32 0.34 7.15
N GLY A 78 10.45 -0.10 8.06
CA GLY A 78 9.12 0.50 8.28
C GLY A 78 9.17 2.02 8.42
N PRO A 79 10.04 2.58 9.27
CA PRO A 79 10.18 4.04 9.41
C PRO A 79 10.59 4.76 8.11
N LEU A 80 11.35 4.10 7.24
CA LEU A 80 11.69 4.66 5.93
C LEU A 80 10.47 4.66 5.01
N ILE A 81 9.73 3.55 4.94
CA ILE A 81 8.52 3.45 4.11
C ILE A 81 7.47 4.46 4.57
N GLU A 82 7.21 4.58 5.88
CA GLU A 82 6.28 5.57 6.44
C GLU A 82 6.69 7.00 6.06
N LYS A 83 7.97 7.33 6.18
CA LYS A 83 8.49 8.64 5.76
C LYS A 83 8.27 8.91 4.28
N LEU A 84 8.54 7.93 3.41
CA LEU A 84 8.34 8.07 1.97
C LEU A 84 6.86 8.25 1.62
N VAL A 85 5.98 7.42 2.20
CA VAL A 85 4.53 7.53 2.03
C VAL A 85 4.05 8.93 2.42
N ASN A 86 4.43 9.40 3.61
CA ASN A 86 4.07 10.74 4.08
C ASN A 86 4.60 11.82 3.13
N SER A 87 5.80 11.66 2.59
CA SER A 87 6.36 12.58 1.59
C SER A 87 5.52 12.60 0.31
N TYR A 88 5.16 11.45 -0.25
CA TYR A 88 4.37 11.39 -1.48
C TYR A 88 2.97 11.94 -1.28
N MET A 89 2.30 11.61 -0.17
CA MET A 89 0.97 12.13 0.14
C MET A 89 0.95 13.66 0.20
N ASN A 90 2.04 14.28 0.68
CA ASN A 90 2.16 15.74 0.79
C ASN A 90 2.67 16.44 -0.48
N SER A 91 3.36 15.73 -1.36
CA SER A 91 3.99 16.30 -2.57
C SER A 91 3.32 15.87 -3.88
N ALA A 92 2.37 14.95 -3.83
CA ALA A 92 1.75 14.39 -5.01
C ALA A 92 0.92 15.41 -5.79
N SER A 93 1.10 15.37 -7.10
CA SER A 93 0.19 16.01 -8.03
C SER A 93 -1.13 15.24 -8.06
N PHE A 94 -2.24 15.92 -7.75
CA PHE A 94 -3.58 15.35 -7.90
C PHE A 94 -3.83 14.80 -9.31
N ILE A 95 -3.24 15.42 -10.34
CA ILE A 95 -3.36 14.98 -11.74
C ILE A 95 -2.74 13.60 -11.93
N ASP A 96 -1.59 13.32 -11.31
CA ASP A 96 -0.89 12.05 -11.48
C ASP A 96 -1.63 10.93 -10.75
N PHE A 97 -2.16 11.21 -9.55
CA PHE A 97 -3.06 10.31 -8.84
C PHE A 97 -4.32 10.01 -9.67
N TYR A 98 -4.96 11.03 -10.24
CA TYR A 98 -6.18 10.85 -11.04
C TYR A 98 -5.93 10.02 -12.30
N LYS A 99 -4.81 10.26 -13.01
CA LYS A 99 -4.38 9.41 -14.14
C LYS A 99 -4.15 7.97 -13.71
N PHE A 100 -3.51 7.75 -12.57
CA PHE A 100 -3.32 6.42 -12.02
C PHE A 100 -4.66 5.73 -11.73
N ALA A 101 -5.60 6.43 -11.09
CA ALA A 101 -6.91 5.91 -10.73
C ALA A 101 -7.68 5.41 -11.97
N ILE A 102 -7.74 6.22 -13.04
CA ILE A 102 -8.40 5.82 -14.29
C ILE A 102 -7.71 4.59 -14.91
N ALA A 103 -6.37 4.57 -14.92
CA ALA A 103 -5.62 3.47 -15.54
C ALA A 103 -5.75 2.15 -14.78
N ASN A 104 -6.16 2.18 -13.50
CA ASN A 104 -6.15 1.02 -12.60
C ASN A 104 -7.52 0.70 -11.97
N GLU A 105 -8.62 1.24 -12.51
CA GLU A 105 -9.99 1.01 -12.02
C GLU A 105 -10.29 -0.48 -11.78
N ARG A 106 -9.91 -1.35 -12.73
CA ARG A 106 -10.10 -2.80 -12.58
C ARG A 106 -9.33 -3.40 -11.40
N ALA A 107 -8.11 -2.95 -11.15
CA ALA A 107 -7.30 -3.45 -10.04
C ALA A 107 -7.90 -3.01 -8.68
N VAL A 108 -8.50 -1.83 -8.64
CA VAL A 108 -9.26 -1.33 -7.48
C VAL A 108 -10.47 -2.24 -7.22
N ASP A 109 -11.29 -2.49 -8.24
CA ASP A 109 -12.48 -3.34 -8.12
C ASP A 109 -12.15 -4.78 -7.68
N ASP A 110 -11.10 -5.36 -8.29
CA ASP A 110 -10.63 -6.70 -7.95
C ASP A 110 -10.20 -6.79 -6.47
N PHE A 111 -9.51 -5.77 -5.97
CA PHE A 111 -9.06 -5.74 -4.57
C PHE A 111 -10.21 -5.49 -3.59
N ILE A 112 -11.16 -4.61 -3.93
CA ILE A 112 -12.36 -4.37 -3.09
C ILE A 112 -13.20 -5.63 -2.97
N ARG A 113 -13.34 -6.39 -4.06
CA ARG A 113 -14.03 -7.68 -4.03
C ARG A 113 -13.30 -8.67 -3.13
N TYR A 114 -11.98 -8.74 -3.23
CA TYR A 114 -11.16 -9.56 -2.33
C TYR A 114 -11.34 -9.18 -0.85
N LEU A 115 -11.44 -7.89 -0.51
CA LEU A 115 -11.69 -7.44 0.87
C LEU A 115 -13.07 -7.83 1.43
N LYS A 116 -14.02 -8.20 0.57
CA LYS A 116 -15.40 -8.54 0.94
C LYS A 116 -15.64 -10.05 1.04
N GLU A 117 -14.68 -10.87 0.62
CA GLU A 117 -14.69 -12.33 0.71
C GLU A 117 -14.16 -12.82 2.07
#